data_AF-A0A6I5CC55-F1
#
_entry.id   AF-A0A6I5CC55-F1
#
_cell.length_a   1.000
_cell.length_b   1.000
_cell.length_c   1.000
_cell.angle_alpha   90.00
_cell.angle_beta   90.00
_cell.angle_gamma   90.00
#
_symmetry.space_group_name_H-M   'P 1'
#
loop_
_entity.id
_entity.type
_entity.pdbx_description
1 polymer ?
#
loop_
_entity_poly.entity_id
_entity_poly.type
_entity_poly.pdbx_seq_one_letter_code
_entity_poly.pdbx_strand_id
1 'polypeptide(L)'
;MTALNRVPSLMVRAGTASALTLAAVGGSIVVPGVASDASAATMATKALNIAASKKGAPYQWGATGPRRFDCSGLTLYSFKKAGKSLPRTAAQQYNKSHHISSKSRRAGDLVFFHSGSYVYHVG
;
A
#
# COMPACT_ATOMS: atom_id res chain seq x y z
N MET A 1 32.74 3.53 -68.06
CA MET A 1 33.19 4.68 -67.24
C MET A 1 32.33 4.69 -65.97
N THR A 2 32.54 3.72 -65.08
CA THR A 2 33.43 3.74 -63.90
C THR A 2 32.84 4.56 -62.75
N ALA A 3 32.47 3.81 -61.71
CA ALA A 3 32.05 4.22 -60.39
C ALA A 3 32.99 5.24 -59.73
N LEU A 4 32.46 6.05 -58.79
CA LEU A 4 32.66 5.82 -57.35
C LEU A 4 32.03 6.94 -56.52
N ASN A 5 31.11 6.53 -55.65
CA ASN A 5 30.67 7.25 -54.46
C ASN A 5 31.86 7.59 -53.56
N ARG A 6 31.85 8.80 -52.96
CA ARG A 6 32.43 9.06 -51.63
C ARG A 6 31.84 10.31 -50.99
N VAL A 7 31.09 10.09 -49.93
CA VAL A 7 30.66 11.09 -48.93
C VAL A 7 31.76 11.25 -47.86
N PRO A 8 32.04 12.45 -47.35
CA PRO A 8 32.79 12.63 -46.12
C PRO A 8 31.89 12.50 -44.89
N SER A 9 32.34 11.62 -44.00
CA SER A 9 31.84 11.28 -42.68
C SER A 9 32.04 12.38 -41.64
N LEU A 10 31.02 12.62 -40.82
CA LEU A 10 31.20 13.12 -39.45
C LEU A 10 30.44 12.22 -38.49
N MET A 11 31.22 11.46 -37.71
CA MET A 11 30.78 10.67 -36.56
C MET A 11 30.21 11.59 -35.48
N VAL A 12 28.98 11.32 -35.03
CA VAL A 12 28.62 11.46 -33.62
C VAL A 12 27.91 10.17 -33.20
N ARG A 13 28.50 9.53 -32.21
CA ARG A 13 28.25 8.16 -31.75
C ARG A 13 26.98 8.13 -30.91
N ALA A 14 25.86 7.69 -31.49
CA ALA A 14 24.70 7.20 -30.77
C ALA A 14 24.74 5.67 -30.77
N GLY A 15 24.84 5.05 -29.60
CA GLY A 15 25.00 3.60 -29.48
C GLY A 15 24.55 3.09 -28.12
N THR A 16 23.26 2.74 -28.06
CA THR A 16 22.67 1.58 -27.37
C THR A 16 22.75 1.47 -25.84
N ALA A 17 21.55 1.44 -25.26
CA ALA A 17 21.19 0.90 -23.96
C ALA A 17 21.94 -0.39 -23.60
N SER A 18 22.55 -0.41 -22.41
CA SER A 18 22.96 -1.66 -21.78
C SER A 18 21.79 -2.12 -20.91
N ALA A 19 20.99 -3.05 -21.45
CA ALA A 19 20.04 -3.82 -20.68
C ALA A 19 20.85 -4.76 -19.77
N LEU A 20 20.90 -4.43 -18.47
CA LEU A 20 21.43 -5.32 -17.46
C LEU A 20 20.40 -6.44 -17.23
N THR A 21 20.46 -7.48 -18.05
CA THR A 21 19.69 -8.71 -17.89
C THR A 21 20.18 -9.41 -16.62
N LEU A 22 19.44 -9.26 -15.51
CA LEU A 22 19.68 -10.07 -14.32
C LEU A 22 18.95 -11.40 -14.47
N ALA A 23 19.62 -12.37 -15.09
CA ALA A 23 19.22 -13.77 -14.99
C ALA A 23 19.56 -14.28 -13.58
N ALA A 24 18.65 -14.11 -12.62
CA ALA A 24 18.74 -14.74 -11.31
C ALA A 24 18.10 -16.14 -11.39
N VAL A 25 18.89 -17.14 -11.79
CA VAL A 25 18.60 -18.55 -11.51
C VAL A 25 19.15 -18.87 -10.12
N GLY A 26 18.28 -19.37 -9.24
CA GLY A 26 18.67 -20.20 -8.11
C GLY A 26 18.80 -19.46 -6.77
N GLY A 27 17.83 -19.73 -5.88
CA GLY A 27 17.96 -19.48 -4.45
C GLY A 27 16.88 -18.56 -3.91
N SER A 28 15.71 -19.11 -3.56
CA SER A 28 14.82 -18.45 -2.62
C SER A 28 15.50 -18.42 -1.25
N ILE A 29 16.38 -17.44 -1.03
CA ILE A 29 16.69 -17.00 0.33
C ILE A 29 15.40 -16.42 0.88
N VAL A 30 14.64 -17.26 1.59
CA VAL A 30 13.58 -16.81 2.48
C VAL A 30 14.25 -16.02 3.60
N VAL A 31 14.53 -14.74 3.33
CA VAL A 31 14.87 -13.78 4.39
C VAL A 31 13.59 -13.65 5.23
N PRO A 32 13.58 -14.11 6.50
CA PRO A 32 12.40 -14.01 7.34
C PRO A 32 12.13 -12.52 7.60
N GLY A 33 11.18 -11.95 6.86
CA GLY A 33 10.90 -10.51 6.88
C GLY A 33 10.33 -10.03 5.54
N VAL A 34 11.06 -10.25 4.44
CA VAL A 34 10.67 -9.71 3.11
C VAL A 34 9.32 -10.24 2.63
N ALA A 35 9.05 -11.54 2.84
CA ALA A 35 7.78 -12.15 2.46
C ALA A 35 6.61 -11.65 3.34
N SER A 36 6.88 -11.38 4.62
CA SER A 36 5.87 -10.85 5.55
C SER A 36 5.56 -9.39 5.25
N ASP A 37 6.57 -8.58 4.93
CA ASP A 37 6.41 -7.20 4.50
C ASP A 37 5.65 -7.09 3.17
N ALA A 38 5.96 -7.95 2.19
CA ALA A 38 5.24 -7.98 0.92
C ALA A 38 3.77 -8.38 1.10
N SER A 39 3.49 -9.36 1.97
CA SER A 39 2.12 -9.75 2.33
C SER A 39 1.37 -8.61 3.03
N ALA A 40 2.00 -7.94 3.99
CA ALA A 40 1.43 -6.80 4.71
C ALA A 40 1.14 -5.62 3.76
N ALA A 41 2.07 -5.30 2.85
CA ALA A 41 1.88 -4.26 1.83
C ALA A 41 0.71 -4.61 0.87
N THR A 42 0.56 -5.87 0.50
CA THR A 42 -0.55 -6.36 -0.33
C THR A 42 -1.89 -6.20 0.39
N MET A 43 -1.96 -6.59 1.67
CA MET A 43 -3.15 -6.44 2.50
C MET A 43 -3.52 -4.95 2.67
N ALA A 44 -2.55 -4.10 3.00
CA ALA A 44 -2.74 -2.66 3.15
C ALA A 44 -3.31 -2.04 1.87
N THR A 45 -2.71 -2.32 0.72
CA THR A 45 -3.16 -1.83 -0.59
C THR A 45 -4.60 -2.28 -0.87
N LYS A 46 -4.93 -3.54 -0.59
CA LYS A 46 -6.29 -4.06 -0.75
C LYS A 46 -7.28 -3.34 0.16
N ALA A 47 -6.96 -3.15 1.44
CA ALA A 47 -7.80 -2.44 2.39
C ALA A 47 -8.06 -0.99 1.93
N LEU A 48 -7.02 -0.27 1.50
CA LEU A 48 -7.13 1.09 0.98
C LEU A 48 -8.02 1.16 -0.26
N ASN A 49 -7.89 0.23 -1.20
CA ASN A 49 -8.74 0.17 -2.40
C ASN A 49 -10.21 -0.11 -2.04
N ILE A 50 -10.46 -0.98 -1.06
CA ILE A 50 -11.81 -1.25 -0.56
C ILE A 50 -12.40 0.00 0.10
N ALA A 51 -11.64 0.69 0.96
CA ALA A 51 -12.07 1.93 1.58
C ALA A 51 -12.37 3.02 0.52
N ALA A 52 -11.49 3.17 -0.47
CA ALA A 52 -11.67 4.11 -1.57
C ALA A 52 -12.93 3.83 -2.39
N SER A 53 -13.31 2.56 -2.58
CA SER A 53 -14.57 2.19 -3.25
C SER A 53 -15.83 2.63 -2.48
N LYS A 54 -15.69 3.03 -1.21
CA LYS A 54 -16.77 3.53 -0.36
C LYS A 54 -16.81 5.05 -0.25
N LYS A 55 -15.99 5.75 -1.04
CA LYS A 55 -16.03 7.22 -1.13
C LYS A 55 -17.46 7.68 -1.43
N GLY A 56 -17.94 8.64 -0.64
CA GLY A 56 -19.30 9.17 -0.74
C GLY A 56 -20.36 8.39 0.05
N ALA A 57 -20.03 7.24 0.66
CA ALA A 57 -20.95 6.56 1.58
C ALA A 57 -21.23 7.46 2.79
N PRO A 58 -22.51 7.71 3.15
CA PRO A 58 -22.83 8.57 4.27
C PRO A 58 -22.33 8.01 5.61
N TYR A 59 -21.92 8.90 6.49
CA TYR A 59 -21.65 8.55 7.88
C TYR A 59 -22.94 8.11 8.58
N GLN A 60 -22.86 7.03 9.37
CA GLN A 60 -23.92 6.66 10.31
C GLN A 60 -23.29 6.01 11.54
N TRP A 61 -23.57 6.56 12.72
CA TRP A 61 -23.12 6.00 13.98
C TRP A 61 -23.54 4.53 14.12
N GLY A 62 -22.58 3.66 14.46
CA GLY A 62 -22.82 2.23 14.61
C GLY A 62 -22.78 1.43 13.30
N ALA A 63 -22.69 2.06 12.13
CA ALA A 63 -22.71 1.36 10.84
C ALA A 63 -21.36 0.74 10.46
N THR A 64 -21.40 -0.49 9.91
CA THR A 64 -20.22 -1.27 9.49
C THR A 64 -20.24 -1.65 8.01
N GLY A 65 -20.98 -0.90 7.19
CA GLY A 65 -21.11 -1.15 5.75
C GLY A 65 -22.24 -2.10 5.33
N PRO A 66 -22.35 -2.38 4.02
CA PRO A 66 -21.49 -1.87 2.95
C PRO A 66 -21.90 -0.50 2.39
N ARG A 67 -23.03 0.07 2.83
CA ARG A 67 -23.62 1.31 2.28
C ARG A 67 -23.40 2.57 3.13
N ARG A 68 -23.16 2.40 4.43
CA ARG A 68 -22.96 3.47 5.42
C ARG A 68 -21.95 3.00 6.45
N PHE A 69 -21.20 3.92 7.02
CA PHE A 69 -20.11 3.60 7.93
C PHE A 69 -19.99 4.62 9.05
N ASP A 70 -19.58 4.20 10.24
CA ASP A 70 -18.81 5.09 11.12
C ASP A 70 -17.31 4.92 10.89
N CYS A 71 -16.49 5.69 11.63
CA CYS A 71 -15.04 5.70 11.50
C CYS A 71 -14.44 4.29 11.60
N SER A 72 -14.66 3.64 12.74
CA SER A 72 -14.17 2.27 13.01
C SER A 72 -14.87 1.20 12.19
N GLY A 73 -16.09 1.45 11.71
CA GLY A 73 -16.84 0.56 10.83
C GLY A 73 -16.25 0.50 9.43
N LEU A 74 -15.74 1.61 8.90
CA LEU A 74 -15.07 1.66 7.59
C LEU A 74 -13.73 0.92 7.63
N THR A 75 -12.92 1.13 8.66
CA THR A 75 -11.64 0.41 8.84
C THR A 75 -11.91 -1.09 9.01
N LEU A 76 -12.84 -1.46 9.90
CA LEU A 76 -13.24 -2.86 10.11
C LEU A 76 -13.68 -3.52 8.80
N TYR A 77 -14.55 -2.88 8.03
CA TYR A 77 -15.05 -3.42 6.77
C TYR A 77 -13.93 -3.64 5.76
N SER A 78 -13.07 -2.63 5.60
CA SER A 78 -12.00 -2.62 4.60
C SER A 78 -10.92 -3.65 4.90
N PHE A 79 -10.44 -3.70 6.15
CA PHE A 79 -9.45 -4.69 6.57
C PHE A 79 -10.03 -6.11 6.56
N LYS A 80 -11.29 -6.31 6.97
CA LYS A 80 -11.94 -7.63 6.91
C LYS A 80 -11.97 -8.17 5.49
N LYS A 81 -12.33 -7.33 4.52
CA LYS A 81 -12.32 -7.68 3.08
C LYS A 81 -10.90 -7.85 2.53
N ALA A 82 -9.90 -7.25 3.16
CA ALA A 82 -8.48 -7.47 2.88
C ALA A 82 -7.89 -8.71 3.57
N GLY A 83 -8.65 -9.41 4.42
CA GLY A 83 -8.21 -10.62 5.12
C GLY A 83 -7.74 -10.43 6.56
N LYS A 84 -7.88 -9.22 7.13
CA LYS A 84 -7.51 -8.91 8.52
C LYS A 84 -8.73 -8.53 9.35
N SER A 85 -8.96 -9.26 10.44
CA SER A 85 -10.04 -8.91 11.37
C SER A 85 -9.59 -7.78 12.30
N LEU A 86 -10.43 -6.76 12.43
CA LEU A 86 -10.28 -5.67 13.39
C LEU A 86 -11.45 -5.70 14.39
N PRO A 87 -11.22 -5.32 15.66
CA PRO A 87 -12.31 -5.08 16.61
C PRO A 87 -13.27 -3.97 16.16
N ARG A 88 -14.46 -3.95 16.76
CA ARG A 88 -15.54 -3.06 16.31
C ARG A 88 -15.27 -1.58 16.57
N THR A 89 -14.73 -1.22 17.73
CA THR A 89 -14.62 0.17 18.16
C THR A 89 -13.21 0.73 17.92
N ALA A 90 -13.11 2.06 17.74
CA ALA A 90 -11.81 2.73 17.57
C ALA A 90 -10.86 2.46 18.75
N ALA A 91 -11.36 2.50 20.00
CA ALA A 91 -10.57 2.19 21.19
C ALA A 91 -10.06 0.74 21.20
N GLN A 92 -10.88 -0.24 20.82
CA GLN A 92 -10.42 -1.62 20.72
C GLN A 92 -9.41 -1.82 19.58
N GLN A 93 -9.59 -1.14 18.45
CA GLN A 93 -8.61 -1.16 17.35
C GLN A 93 -7.27 -0.59 17.80
N TYR A 94 -7.28 0.54 18.51
CA TYR A 94 -6.10 1.15 19.11
C TYR A 94 -5.39 0.17 20.05
N ASN A 95 -6.12 -0.43 20.99
CA ASN A 95 -5.58 -1.37 21.99
C ASN A 95 -5.04 -2.68 21.38
N LYS A 96 -5.52 -3.08 20.19
CA LYS A 96 -5.08 -4.30 19.49
C LYS A 96 -4.04 -4.03 18.40
N SER A 97 -3.69 -2.77 18.17
CA SER A 97 -2.69 -2.37 17.18
C SER A 97 -1.29 -2.27 17.80
N HIS A 98 -0.27 -2.53 16.99
CA HIS A 98 1.11 -2.21 17.34
C HIS A 98 1.34 -0.71 17.10
N HIS A 99 1.74 0.03 18.14
CA HIS A 99 1.95 1.47 18.03
C HIS A 99 3.30 1.78 17.40
N ILE A 100 3.28 2.72 16.45
CA ILE A 100 4.48 3.19 15.76
C ILE A 100 4.60 4.70 15.91
N SER A 101 5.83 5.20 15.77
CA SER A 101 6.06 6.64 15.68
C SER A 101 5.34 7.24 14.48
N SER A 102 4.83 8.45 14.63
CA SER A 102 4.17 9.20 13.54
C SER A 102 5.07 9.39 12.31
N LYS A 103 6.40 9.42 12.51
CA LYS A 103 7.42 9.53 11.45
C LYS A 103 7.63 8.23 10.66
N SER A 104 7.21 7.09 11.22
CA SER A 104 7.39 5.77 10.62
C SER A 104 6.12 5.25 9.94
N ARG A 105 5.05 6.07 9.89
CA ARG A 105 3.77 5.68 9.29
C ARG A 105 3.92 5.43 7.80
N ARG A 106 3.22 4.40 7.33
CA ARG A 106 3.13 3.95 5.94
C ARG A 106 1.67 3.89 5.53
N ALA A 107 1.42 3.83 4.22
CA ALA A 107 0.08 3.63 3.71
C ALA A 107 -0.50 2.31 4.25
N GLY A 108 -1.68 2.38 4.87
CA GLY A 108 -2.34 1.24 5.50
C GLY A 108 -2.19 1.18 7.03
N ASP A 109 -1.40 2.06 7.64
CA ASP A 109 -1.40 2.22 9.10
C ASP A 109 -2.66 2.99 9.54
N LEU A 110 -3.25 2.58 10.67
CA LEU A 110 -4.39 3.27 11.27
C LEU A 110 -3.91 4.49 12.06
N VAL A 111 -4.62 5.60 11.90
CA VAL A 111 -4.40 6.84 12.66
C VAL A 111 -5.55 7.03 13.64
N PHE A 112 -5.21 7.14 14.92
CA PHE A 112 -6.17 7.28 16.01
C PHE A 112 -6.15 8.71 16.57
N PHE A 113 -7.34 9.24 16.88
CA PHE A 113 -7.50 10.54 17.53
C PHE A 113 -8.12 10.33 18.92
N HIS A 114 -7.61 11.05 19.91
CA HIS A 114 -7.97 10.86 21.30
C HIS A 114 -7.98 12.19 22.07
N SER A 115 -8.72 12.21 23.19
CA SER A 115 -8.66 13.25 24.21
C SER A 115 -8.35 12.58 25.55
N GLY A 116 -7.20 12.87 26.13
CA GLY A 116 -6.67 12.09 27.24
C GLY A 116 -6.54 10.61 26.86
N SER A 117 -7.13 9.72 27.65
CA SER A 117 -7.17 8.27 27.40
C SER A 117 -8.32 7.83 26.48
N TYR A 118 -9.23 8.72 26.09
CA TYR A 118 -10.42 8.38 25.31
C TYR A 118 -10.15 8.49 23.80
N VAL A 119 -10.11 7.35 23.10
CA VAL A 119 -10.00 7.27 21.64
C VAL A 119 -11.38 7.41 20.99
N TYR A 120 -11.61 8.49 20.25
CA TYR A 120 -12.92 8.82 19.68
C TYR A 120 -13.00 8.68 18.15
N HIS A 121 -11.86 8.58 17.45
CA HIS A 121 -11.85 8.45 16.00
C HIS A 121 -10.67 7.59 15.51
N VAL A 122 -10.86 6.94 14.37
CA VAL A 122 -9.84 6.17 13.65
C VAL A 122 -10.03 6.34 12.14
N GLY A 123 -8.94 6.39 11.39
CA GLY A 123 -8.91 6.44 9.93
C GLY A 123 -7.71 5.73 9.33
#